data_AF-A0A484MQP5-F1
#
_entry.id   AF-A0A484MQP5-F1
#
_cell.length_a   1.000
_cell.length_b   1.000
_cell.length_c   1.000
_cell.angle_alpha   90.00
_cell.angle_beta   90.00
_cell.angle_gamma   90.00
#
_symmetry.space_group_name_H-M   'P 1'
#
loop_
_entity.id
_entity.type
_entity.pdbx_description
1 polymer ?
#
loop_
_entity_poly.entity_id
_entity_poly.type
_entity_poly.pdbx_seq_one_letter_code
_entity_poly.pdbx_strand_id
1 'polypeptide(L)'
;MVIFSPANKAYTFGNPSLNAVLNRYFGKNSNARANVTDDIIRARHEVIVGSMTPEISEMESMIRDLTNENRALCEAEKNRPSVSDLQELELECMKNSLEMLRNQVVEKLNQLHFNQYPAGHSGFQGPYHGIN
;
A
#
# COMPACT_ATOMS: atom_id res chain seq x y z
N MET A 1 1.02 -30.98 -40.17
CA MET A 1 2.43 -31.05 -40.59
C MET A 1 2.94 -32.46 -40.35
N VAL A 2 3.41 -33.12 -41.41
CA VAL A 2 3.96 -34.49 -41.35
C VAL A 2 5.48 -34.37 -41.46
N ILE A 3 6.21 -34.94 -40.52
CA ILE A 3 7.67 -34.98 -40.52
C ILE A 3 8.10 -36.44 -40.64
N PHE A 4 8.99 -36.74 -41.59
CA PHE A 4 9.54 -38.07 -41.76
C PHE A 4 10.86 -38.18 -41.00
N SER A 5 11.05 -39.28 -40.26
CA SER A 5 12.35 -39.59 -39.69
C SER A 5 13.35 -40.02 -40.77
N PRO A 6 14.67 -40.02 -40.50
CA PRO A 6 15.68 -40.54 -41.42
C PRO A 6 15.49 -42.02 -41.82
N ALA A 7 14.74 -42.78 -41.02
CA ALA A 7 14.34 -44.16 -41.33
C ALA A 7 13.03 -44.25 -42.15
N ASN A 8 12.62 -43.14 -42.77
CA ASN A 8 11.43 -42.98 -43.60
C ASN A 8 10.09 -43.30 -42.90
N LYS A 9 10.01 -43.09 -41.58
CA LYS A 9 8.76 -43.24 -40.82
C LYS A 9 8.06 -41.90 -40.70
N ALA A 10 6.78 -41.85 -41.06
CA ALA A 10 5.96 -40.65 -40.97
C ALA A 10 5.49 -40.39 -39.53
N TYR A 11 5.68 -39.16 -39.03
CA TYR A 11 5.14 -38.67 -37.77
C TYR A 11 4.28 -37.45 -38.03
N THR A 12 3.12 -37.38 -37.40
CA THR A 12 2.21 -36.24 -37.54
C THR A 12 2.09 -35.52 -36.20
N PHE A 13 2.32 -34.21 -36.18
CA PHE A 13 2.00 -33.38 -35.02
C PHE A 13 0.50 -33.08 -35.06
N GLY A 14 -0.28 -33.84 -34.29
CA GLY A 14 -1.68 -33.58 -34.04
C GLY A 14 -1.86 -32.69 -32.80
N ASN A 15 -2.98 -31.97 -32.73
CA ASN A 15 -3.39 -31.32 -31.49
C ASN A 15 -3.84 -32.41 -30.51
N PRO A 16 -3.17 -32.60 -29.36
CA PRO A 16 -3.55 -33.65 -28.43
C PRO A 16 -4.98 -33.40 -27.95
N SER A 17 -5.79 -34.47 -27.89
CA SER A 17 -7.10 -34.37 -27.24
C SER A 17 -6.93 -33.99 -25.77
N LEU A 18 -7.96 -33.36 -25.17
CA LEU A 18 -7.96 -33.06 -23.73
C LEU A 18 -7.64 -34.32 -22.90
N ASN A 19 -8.17 -35.48 -23.30
CA ASN A 19 -7.86 -36.75 -22.68
C ASN A 19 -6.38 -37.15 -22.82
N ALA A 20 -5.73 -36.85 -23.95
CA ALA A 20 -4.30 -37.09 -24.12
C ALA A 20 -3.45 -36.16 -23.24
N VAL A 21 -3.87 -34.91 -23.07
CA VAL A 21 -3.23 -33.95 -22.14
C VAL A 21 -3.42 -34.42 -20.69
N LEU A 22 -4.66 -34.71 -20.29
CA LEU A 22 -4.98 -35.19 -18.95
C LEU A 22 -4.25 -36.48 -18.64
N ASN A 23 -4.20 -37.43 -19.57
CA ASN A 23 -3.50 -38.69 -19.37
C ASN A 23 -1.98 -38.52 -19.23
N ARG A 24 -1.39 -37.52 -19.90
CA ARG A 24 0.04 -37.19 -19.79
C ARG A 24 0.40 -36.57 -18.44
N TYR A 25 -0.42 -35.65 -17.92
CA TYR A 25 -0.13 -34.93 -16.67
C TYR A 25 -0.69 -35.64 -15.42
N PHE A 26 -1.78 -36.40 -15.57
CA PHE A 26 -2.51 -37.01 -14.47
C PHE A 26 -2.73 -38.52 -14.61
N GLY A 27 -2.56 -39.10 -15.81
CA GLY A 27 -3.08 -40.45 -16.11
C GLY A 27 -2.15 -41.63 -15.81
N LYS A 28 -0.89 -41.42 -15.43
CA LYS A 28 -0.03 -42.55 -15.09
C LYS A 28 1.09 -42.20 -14.13
N ASN A 29 0.71 -42.14 -12.87
CA ASN A 29 1.60 -42.51 -11.78
C ASN A 29 0.84 -43.45 -10.83
N SER A 30 0.76 -44.73 -11.18
CA SER A 30 0.34 -45.77 -10.23
C SER A 30 1.30 -45.88 -9.03
N ASN A 31 2.47 -45.24 -9.11
CA ASN A 31 3.51 -45.22 -8.09
C ASN A 31 3.76 -43.84 -7.48
N ALA A 32 3.08 -42.76 -7.92
CA ALA A 32 3.10 -41.53 -7.13
C ALA A 32 2.18 -41.78 -5.94
N ARG A 33 2.78 -42.00 -4.78
CA ARG A 33 2.07 -42.02 -3.51
C ARG A 33 1.06 -40.87 -3.51
N ALA A 34 -0.23 -41.18 -3.35
CA ALA A 34 -1.31 -40.18 -3.28
C ALA A 34 -0.93 -39.02 -2.34
N ASN A 35 -0.22 -39.35 -1.26
CA ASN A 35 0.35 -38.43 -0.28
C ASN A 35 1.23 -37.32 -0.91
N VAL A 36 2.07 -37.60 -1.91
CA VAL A 36 2.97 -36.58 -2.49
C VAL A 36 2.19 -35.52 -3.27
N THR A 37 1.14 -35.92 -3.99
CA THR A 37 0.27 -34.98 -4.71
C THR A 37 -0.53 -34.14 -3.72
N ASP A 38 -1.07 -34.76 -2.67
CA ASP A 38 -1.81 -34.06 -1.61
C ASP A 38 -0.92 -33.13 -0.78
N ASP A 39 0.32 -33.52 -0.50
CA ASP A 39 1.30 -32.70 0.23
C ASP A 39 1.70 -31.47 -0.60
N ILE A 40 1.85 -31.60 -1.92
CA ILE A 40 2.13 -30.46 -2.82
C ILE A 40 0.93 -29.51 -2.89
N ILE A 41 -0.28 -30.05 -3.00
CA ILE A 41 -1.51 -29.23 -3.01
C ILE A 41 -1.67 -28.50 -1.67
N ARG A 42 -1.44 -29.20 -0.56
CA ARG A 42 -1.51 -28.62 0.79
C ARG A 42 -0.44 -27.54 0.99
N ALA A 43 0.81 -27.80 0.63
CA ALA A 43 1.88 -26.82 0.73
C ALA A 43 1.60 -25.57 -0.12
N ARG A 44 1.07 -25.75 -1.34
CA ARG A 44 0.66 -24.61 -2.18
C ARG A 44 -0.48 -23.82 -1.54
N HIS A 45 -1.48 -24.50 -0.98
CA HIS A 45 -2.58 -23.86 -0.29
C HIS A 45 -2.10 -23.08 0.93
N GLU A 46 -1.21 -23.64 1.74
CA GLU A 46 -0.60 -22.98 2.91
C GLU A 46 0.18 -21.73 2.51
N VAL A 47 0.93 -21.76 1.41
CA VAL A 47 1.63 -20.57 0.88
C VAL A 47 0.64 -19.48 0.47
N ILE A 48 -0.43 -19.85 -0.24
CA ILE A 48 -1.45 -18.89 -0.68
C ILE A 48 -2.14 -18.27 0.53
N VAL A 49 -2.63 -19.09 1.47
CA VAL A 49 -3.27 -18.60 2.69
C VAL A 49 -2.31 -17.73 3.49
N GLY A 50 -1.08 -18.19 3.72
CA GLY A 50 -0.06 -17.44 4.45
C GLY A 50 0.28 -16.09 3.80
N SER A 51 0.19 -15.98 2.46
CA SER A 51 0.37 -14.71 1.76
C SER A 51 -0.83 -13.78 1.85
N MET A 52 -2.05 -14.31 1.91
CA MET A 52 -3.30 -13.52 1.93
C MET A 52 -3.71 -13.10 3.35
N THR A 53 -3.39 -13.89 4.39
CA THR A 53 -3.69 -13.57 5.79
C THR A 53 -3.18 -12.19 6.24
N PRO A 54 -1.93 -11.77 5.97
CA PRO A 54 -1.46 -10.45 6.38
C PRO A 54 -2.20 -9.32 5.67
N GLU A 55 -2.48 -9.47 4.38
CA GLU A 55 -3.21 -8.47 3.59
C GLU A 55 -4.63 -8.27 4.13
N ILE A 56 -5.33 -9.37 4.43
CA ILE A 56 -6.65 -9.33 5.07
C ILE A 56 -6.57 -8.66 6.44
N SER A 57 -5.58 -9.01 7.26
CA SER A 57 -5.41 -8.45 8.60
C SER A 57 -5.15 -6.94 8.57
N GLU A 58 -4.39 -6.46 7.58
CA GLU A 58 -4.11 -5.04 7.36
C GLU A 58 -5.39 -4.28 6.95
N MET A 59 -6.13 -4.82 5.97
CA MET A 59 -7.41 -4.25 5.53
C MET A 59 -8.42 -4.17 6.68
N GLU A 60 -8.53 -5.24 7.48
CA GLU A 60 -9.39 -5.24 8.66
C GLU A 60 -8.99 -4.17 9.68
N SER A 61 -7.68 -3.95 9.89
CA SER A 61 -7.21 -2.88 10.76
C SER A 61 -7.62 -1.51 10.26
N MET A 62 -7.41 -1.25 8.96
CA MET A 62 -7.78 0.03 8.35
C MET A 62 -9.29 0.30 8.46
N ILE A 63 -10.13 -0.72 8.25
CA ILE A 63 -11.58 -0.61 8.41
C ILE A 63 -11.95 -0.26 9.85
N ARG A 64 -11.32 -0.92 10.85
CA ARG A 64 -11.57 -0.62 12.27
C ARG A 64 -11.19 0.81 12.62
N ASP A 65 -10.03 1.27 12.16
CA ASP A 65 -9.54 2.62 12.44
C ASP A 65 -10.47 3.69 11.83
N LEU A 66 -10.83 3.54 10.56
CA LEU A 66 -11.80 4.42 9.89
C LEU A 66 -13.17 4.40 10.56
N THR A 67 -13.63 3.23 11.01
CA THR A 67 -14.91 3.11 11.72
C THR A 67 -14.88 3.83 13.06
N ASN A 68 -13.75 3.72 13.78
CA ASN A 68 -13.56 4.39 15.05
C ASN A 68 -13.50 5.92 14.89
N GLU A 69 -12.80 6.41 13.87
CA GLU A 69 -12.73 7.83 13.53
C GLU A 69 -14.11 8.38 13.16
N ASN A 70 -14.83 7.72 12.26
CA ASN A 70 -16.19 8.13 11.89
C ASN A 70 -17.13 8.16 13.09
N ARG A 71 -17.03 7.16 13.98
CA ARG A 71 -17.82 7.17 15.22
C ARG A 71 -17.48 8.37 16.10
N ALA A 72 -16.20 8.71 16.26
CA ALA A 72 -15.78 9.88 17.03
C ALA A 72 -16.31 11.19 16.41
N LEU A 73 -16.27 11.31 15.08
CA LEU A 73 -16.84 12.45 14.35
C LEU A 73 -18.35 12.59 14.57
N CYS A 74 -19.10 11.49 14.45
CA CYS A 74 -20.54 11.48 14.71
C CYS A 74 -20.89 11.88 16.15
N GLU A 75 -20.13 11.42 17.15
CA GLU A 75 -20.35 11.81 18.55
C GLU A 75 -20.00 13.29 18.79
N ALA A 76 -18.98 13.81 18.13
CA ALA A 76 -18.66 15.24 18.16
C ALA A 76 -19.76 16.09 17.50
N GLU A 77 -20.37 15.58 16.43
CA GLU A 77 -21.45 16.26 15.72
C GLU A 77 -22.76 16.28 16.52
N LYS A 78 -23.10 15.19 17.24
CA LYS A 78 -24.31 15.11 18.09
C LYS A 78 -24.41 16.22 19.13
N ASN A 79 -23.28 16.67 19.67
CA ASN A 79 -23.22 17.70 20.70
C ASN A 79 -22.85 19.08 20.13
N ARG A 80 -22.80 19.22 18.80
CA ARG A 80 -22.45 20.47 18.17
C ARG A 80 -23.66 21.40 18.21
N PRO A 81 -23.59 22.55 18.90
CA PRO A 81 -24.65 23.55 18.82
C PRO A 81 -24.80 23.99 17.35
N SER A 82 -26.04 24.15 16.91
CA SER A 82 -26.30 24.75 15.60
C SER A 82 -25.68 26.15 15.60
N VAL A 83 -25.05 26.55 14.49
CA VAL A 83 -24.46 27.90 14.39
C VAL A 83 -25.52 28.98 14.59
N SER A 84 -26.78 28.67 14.25
CA SER A 84 -27.93 29.55 14.46
C SER A 84 -28.35 29.69 15.94
N ASP A 85 -27.94 28.74 16.79
CA ASP A 85 -28.29 28.71 18.22
C ASP A 85 -27.18 29.28 19.12
N LEU A 86 -26.01 29.59 18.55
CA LEU A 86 -24.86 30.16 19.26
C LEU A 86 -25.09 31.64 19.56
N GLN A 87 -24.84 32.05 20.81
CA GLN A 87 -24.90 33.45 21.21
C GLN A 87 -23.73 34.24 20.61
N GLU A 88 -23.90 35.54 20.40
CA GLU A 88 -22.87 36.41 19.79
C GLU A 88 -21.51 36.34 20.51
N LEU A 89 -21.53 36.20 21.84
CA LEU A 89 -20.34 36.02 22.66
C LEU A 89 -19.58 34.71 22.35
N GLU A 90 -20.31 33.61 22.12
CA GLU A 90 -19.72 32.31 21.80
C GLU A 90 -19.12 32.33 20.39
N LEU A 91 -19.79 33.02 19.46
CA LEU A 91 -19.28 33.25 18.10
C LEU A 91 -17.96 34.04 18.12
N GLU A 92 -17.89 35.11 18.91
CA GLU A 92 -16.68 35.91 19.02
C GLU A 92 -15.54 35.13 19.69
N CYS A 93 -15.83 34.32 20.72
CA CYS A 93 -14.86 33.41 21.32
C CYS A 93 -14.31 32.37 20.33
N MET A 94 -15.19 31.79 19.50
CA MET A 94 -14.78 30.85 18.44
C MET A 94 -13.92 31.52 17.37
N LYS A 95 -14.32 32.71 16.91
CA LYS A 95 -13.55 33.49 15.94
C LYS A 95 -12.14 33.77 16.46
N ASN A 96 -12.01 34.27 17.69
CA ASN A 96 -10.71 34.56 18.30
C ASN A 96 -9.84 33.30 18.41
N SER A 97 -10.44 32.15 18.76
CA SER A 97 -9.74 30.87 18.84
C SER A 97 -9.22 30.41 17.47
N LEU A 98 -10.04 30.56 16.42
CA LEU A 98 -9.65 30.21 15.05
C LEU A 98 -8.57 31.15 14.49
N GLU A 99 -8.63 32.45 14.78
CA GLU A 99 -7.59 33.40 14.41
C GLU A 99 -6.26 33.07 15.09
N MET A 100 -6.30 32.71 16.38
CA MET A 100 -5.11 32.28 17.11
C MET A 100 -4.51 31.01 16.49
N LEU A 101 -5.33 30.01 16.18
CA LEU A 101 -4.87 28.77 15.54
C LEU A 101 -4.27 29.05 14.17
N ARG A 102 -4.91 29.88 13.35
CA ARG A 102 -4.39 30.30 12.04
C ARG A 102 -3.01 30.93 12.18
N ASN A 103 -2.82 31.83 13.14
CA ASN A 103 -1.55 32.49 13.38
C ASN A 103 -0.47 31.48 13.78
N GLN A 104 -0.78 30.51 14.63
CA GLN A 104 0.16 29.44 15.00
C GLN A 104 0.55 28.55 13.81
N VAL A 105 -0.40 28.24 12.92
CA VAL A 105 -0.12 27.46 11.70
C VAL A 105 0.79 28.24 10.74
N VAL A 106 0.50 29.54 10.54
CA VAL A 106 1.34 30.42 9.72
C VAL A 106 2.75 30.53 10.30
N GLU A 107 2.88 30.68 11.61
CA GLU A 107 4.17 30.73 12.29
C GLU A 107 4.96 29.43 12.08
N LYS A 108 4.32 28.27 12.28
CA LYS A 108 4.95 26.96 12.01
C LYS A 108 5.37 26.80 10.56
N LEU A 109 4.55 27.23 9.59
CA LEU A 109 4.90 27.19 8.17
C LEU A 109 6.10 28.08 7.83
N ASN A 110 6.19 29.25 8.46
CA ASN A 110 7.33 30.15 8.30
C ASN A 110 8.59 29.52 8.91
N GLN A 111 8.51 28.93 10.11
CA GLN A 111 9.63 28.22 10.73
C GLN A 111 10.15 27.08 9.83
N LEU A 112 9.26 26.32 9.19
CA LEU A 112 9.65 25.28 8.23
C LEU A 112 10.35 25.87 6.99
N HIS A 113 9.87 26.98 6.44
CA HIS A 113 10.52 27.67 5.32
C HIS A 113 11.90 28.24 5.68
N PHE A 114 12.06 28.84 6.87
CA PHE A 114 13.34 29.37 7.33
C PHE A 114 14.36 28.27 7.63
N ASN A 115 13.91 27.08 8.08
CA ASN A 115 14.79 25.94 8.30
C ASN A 115 15.24 25.23 7.00
N GLN A 116 14.65 25.56 5.85
CA GLN A 116 14.99 24.97 4.55
C GLN A 116 16.08 25.74 3.78
N TYR A 117 16.44 26.95 4.21
CA TYR A 117 17.61 27.69 3.73
C TYR A 117 18.38 28.28 4.92
N PRO A 118 19.38 27.57 5.48
CA PRO A 118 20.29 28.21 6.41
C PRO A 118 21.05 29.30 5.66
N ALA A 119 20.98 30.53 6.19
CA ALA A 119 21.71 31.68 5.70
C ALA A 119 23.17 31.30 5.43
N GLY A 120 23.56 31.36 4.15
CA GLY A 120 24.93 31.13 3.73
C GLY A 120 25.87 32.01 4.54
N HIS A 121 26.82 31.37 5.22
CA HIS A 121 27.95 32.04 5.84
C HIS A 121 28.66 32.90 4.78
N SER A 122 28.44 34.21 4.83
CA SER A 122 29.25 35.20 4.15
C SER A 122 30.63 35.23 4.82
N GLY A 123 31.52 34.37 4.36
CA GLY A 123 32.91 34.28 4.78
C GLY A 123 33.85 34.13 3.58
N PHE A 124 33.70 34.98 2.56
CA PHE A 124 34.74 35.11 1.54
C PHE A 124 35.83 36.06 2.04
N GLN A 125 36.80 35.48 2.74
CA GLN A 125 38.07 36.12 3.06
C GLN A 125 38.96 36.04 1.80
N GLY A 126 38.96 37.12 1.02
CA GLY A 126 39.90 37.29 -0.09
C GLY A 126 41.31 37.55 0.44
N PRO A 127 42.37 36.94 -0.13
CA PRO A 127 43.73 37.15 0.35
C PRO A 127 44.29 38.44 -0.26
N TYR A 128 44.45 39.49 0.55
CA TYR A 128 45.41 40.55 0.24
C TYR A 128 46.75 40.18 0.86
N HIS A 129 47.63 39.57 0.06
CA HIS A 129 49.06 39.57 0.35
C HIS A 129 49.64 40.90 -0.11
N GLY A 130 49.87 41.80 0.84
CA GLY A 130 50.84 42.88 0.68
C GLY A 130 52.22 42.35 1.04
N ILE A 131 53.19 42.47 0.13
CA ILE A 131 54.60 42.36 0.45
C ILE A 131 55.31 43.54 -0.22
N ASN A 132 56.08 44.27 0.59
CA ASN A 132 57.08 45.26 0.16
C ASN A 132 58.10 44.63 -0.80
#